data_AF-A0A496VN02-F1
#
_entry.id   AF-A0A496VN02-F1
#
_cell.length_a   1.000
_cell.length_b   1.000
_cell.length_c   1.000
_cell.angle_alpha   90.00
_cell.angle_beta   90.00
_cell.angle_gamma   90.00
#
_symmetry.space_group_name_H-M   'P 1'
#
loop_
_entity.id
_entity.type
_entity.pdbx_description
1 polymer ?
#
loop_
_entity_poly.entity_id
_entity_poly.type
_entity_poly.pdbx_seq_one_letter_code
_entity_poly.pdbx_strand_id
1 'polypeptide(L)'
;TTTCEALWMGIPVVTLVGKTHSSRMGLSILSTLGLTELIAYTSEQYVDICLKLANDTDYLQQLRASMRERMLASPLMDYVNFTACLEGEYRKMWETWCR
;
A
#
# COMPACT_ATOMS: atom_id res chain seq x y z
N THR A 1 -9.11 2.73 2.90
CA THR A 1 -9.96 2.91 1.70
C THR A 1 -9.47 4.09 0.88
N THR A 2 -9.42 5.31 1.45
CA THR A 2 -8.93 6.53 0.78
C THR A 2 -7.58 6.38 0.08
N THR A 3 -6.60 5.73 0.72
CA THR A 3 -5.29 5.45 0.11
C THR A 3 -5.41 4.59 -1.15
N CYS A 4 -6.20 3.52 -1.12
CA CYS A 4 -6.39 2.65 -2.29
C CYS A 4 -7.11 3.39 -3.43
N GLU A 5 -8.11 4.22 -3.09
CA GLU A 5 -8.84 5.04 -4.07
C GLU A 5 -7.92 6.08 -4.72
N ALA A 6 -7.10 6.77 -3.92
CA ALA A 6 -6.11 7.71 -4.41
C ALA A 6 -5.14 7.03 -5.39
N LEU A 7 -4.57 5.89 -5.01
CA LEU A 7 -3.66 5.11 -5.85
C LEU A 7 -4.35 4.61 -7.11
N TRP A 8 -5.61 4.15 -7.02
CA TRP A 8 -6.42 3.75 -8.18
C TRP A 8 -6.66 4.90 -9.17
N MET A 9 -6.77 6.13 -8.68
CA MET A 9 -6.90 7.35 -9.49
C MET A 9 -5.57 7.91 -9.98
N GLY A 10 -4.44 7.25 -9.69
CA GLY A 10 -3.12 7.72 -10.08
C GLY A 10 -2.59 8.88 -9.24
N ILE A 11 -3.02 8.97 -7.98
CA ILE A 11 -2.54 9.96 -7.01
C ILE A 11 -1.54 9.27 -6.07
N PRO A 12 -0.24 9.63 -6.10
CA PRO A 12 0.75 9.09 -5.19
C PRO A 12 0.44 9.51 -3.74
N VAL A 13 0.63 8.60 -2.81
CA VAL A 13 0.41 8.84 -1.37
C VAL A 13 1.73 8.60 -0.64
N VAL A 14 2.18 9.59 0.13
CA VAL A 14 3.31 9.45 1.06
C VAL A 14 2.76 9.03 2.42
N THR A 15 3.39 8.06 3.08
CA THR A 15 2.98 7.60 4.42
C THR A 15 4.08 7.85 5.44
N LEU A 16 3.70 8.29 6.64
CA LEU A 16 4.56 8.25 7.82
C LEU A 16 4.23 7.00 8.64
N VAL A 17 5.23 6.14 8.86
CA VAL A 17 5.07 4.88 9.56
C VAL A 17 4.88 5.12 11.06
N GLY A 18 3.69 4.80 11.57
CA GLY A 18 3.43 4.85 13.01
C GLY A 18 3.66 3.52 13.75
N LYS A 19 3.30 3.53 15.04
CA LYS A 19 3.47 2.39 15.96
C LYS A 19 2.24 1.49 16.07
N THR A 20 1.06 1.97 15.69
CA THR A 20 -0.21 1.24 15.79
C THR A 20 -0.56 0.56 14.47
N HIS A 21 -1.40 -0.48 14.51
CA HIS A 21 -1.88 -1.13 13.29
C HIS A 21 -2.50 -0.12 12.29
N SER A 22 -3.41 0.74 12.78
CA SER A 22 -4.08 1.75 11.94
C SER A 22 -3.11 2.74 11.29
N SER A 23 -2.01 3.09 11.97
CA SER A 23 -0.98 4.00 11.42
C SER A 23 0.04 3.31 10.51
N ARG A 24 -0.10 2.00 10.29
CA ARG A 24 0.77 1.19 9.40
C ARG A 24 0.04 0.67 8.16
N MET A 25 -1.23 1.03 7.99
CA MET A 25 -2.00 0.70 6.79
C MET A 25 -1.31 1.20 5.51
N GLY A 26 -0.84 2.45 5.50
CA GLY A 26 -0.12 3.04 4.36
C GLY A 26 1.17 2.28 4.04
N LEU A 27 1.93 1.90 5.06
CA LEU A 27 3.12 1.04 4.91
C LEU A 27 2.78 -0.28 4.22
N SER A 28 1.75 -0.97 4.69
CA SER A 28 1.35 -2.27 4.13
C SER A 28 0.95 -2.17 2.66
N ILE A 29 0.12 -1.17 2.31
CA ILE A 29 -0.36 -0.96 0.95
C ILE A 29 0.79 -0.60 0.02
N LEU A 30 1.60 0.39 0.37
CA LEU A 30 2.70 0.87 -0.47
C LEU A 30 3.79 -0.20 -0.65
N SER A 31 4.09 -0.98 0.39
CA SER A 31 5.03 -2.11 0.28
C SER A 31 4.51 -3.18 -0.69
N THR A 32 3.20 -3.46 -0.66
CA THR A 32 2.58 -4.44 -1.56
C THR A 32 2.64 -3.99 -3.02
N LEU A 33 2.61 -2.68 -3.27
CA LEU A 33 2.71 -2.08 -4.61
C LEU A 33 4.16 -1.83 -5.07
N GLY A 34 5.14 -2.15 -4.23
CA GLY A 34 6.56 -1.88 -4.50
C GLY A 34 6.92 -0.39 -4.48
N LEU A 35 6.11 0.45 -3.82
CA LEU A 35 6.28 1.91 -3.71
C LEU A 35 6.98 2.28 -2.39
N THR A 36 8.05 1.56 -2.06
CA THR A 36 8.77 1.72 -0.77
C THR A 36 9.44 3.08 -0.62
N GLU A 37 9.68 3.78 -1.72
CA GLU A 37 10.22 5.13 -1.75
C GLU A 37 9.25 6.21 -1.27
N LEU A 38 7.96 5.87 -1.12
CA LEU A 38 6.92 6.77 -0.58
C LEU A 38 6.68 6.55 0.92
N ILE A 39 7.55 5.79 1.58
CA ILE A 39 7.41 5.36 2.98
C ILE A 39 8.45 6.07 3.83
N ALA A 40 7.98 6.95 4.71
CA ALA A 40 8.80 7.66 5.67
C ALA A 40 8.74 7.02 7.05
N TYR A 41 9.88 6.95 7.74
CA TYR A 41 9.96 6.50 9.14
C TYR A 41 10.16 7.65 10.13
N THR A 42 10.46 8.85 9.63
CA THR A 42 10.54 10.08 10.43
C THR A 42 9.80 11.22 9.73
N SER A 43 9.46 12.27 10.48
CA SER A 43 8.80 13.46 9.94
C SER A 43 9.67 14.17 8.90
N GLU A 44 10.99 14.18 9.10
CA GLU A 44 11.96 14.76 8.17
C GLU A 44 11.95 13.99 6.84
N GLN A 45 12.03 12.66 6.90
CA GLN A 45 11.91 11.82 5.69
C GLN A 45 10.59 12.03 4.97
N TYR A 46 9.49 12.22 5.71
CA TYR A 46 8.18 12.49 5.11
C TYR A 46 8.21 13.79 4.30
N VAL A 47 8.80 14.84 4.86
CA VAL A 47 8.99 16.13 4.18
C VAL A 47 9.91 15.98 2.97
N ASP A 48 11.03 15.27 3.10
CA ASP A 48 11.98 15.07 2.01
C ASP A 48 11.36 14.36 0.81
N ILE A 49 10.55 13.32 1.06
CA ILE A 49 9.81 12.62 0.00
C ILE A 49 8.82 13.57 -0.68
N CYS A 50 8.08 14.37 0.10
CA CYS A 50 7.15 15.35 -0.45
C CYS A 50 7.87 16.40 -1.32
N LEU A 51 9.02 16.90 -0.85
CA LEU A 51 9.84 17.85 -1.60
C LEU A 51 10.38 17.23 -2.89
N LYS A 52 10.82 15.97 -2.87
CA LYS A 52 11.26 15.26 -4.07
C LYS A 52 10.13 15.19 -5.11
N LEU A 53 8.94 14.77 -4.70
CA LEU A 53 7.77 14.69 -5.58
C LEU A 53 7.34 16.06 -6.12
N ALA A 54 7.48 17.12 -5.31
CA ALA A 54 7.13 18.48 -5.73
C ALA A 54 8.14 19.09 -6.71
N ASN A 55 9.42 18.76 -6.59
CA ASN A 55 10.49 19.33 -7.41
C ASN A 55 10.78 18.52 -8.69
N ASP A 56 10.48 17.22 -8.72
CA ASP A 56 10.71 16.35 -9.87
C ASP A 56 9.39 15.98 -10.56
N THR A 57 8.94 16.88 -11.46
CA THR A 57 7.66 16.74 -12.16
C THR A 57 7.65 15.56 -13.14
N ASP A 58 8.79 15.23 -13.73
CA ASP A 58 8.92 14.13 -14.68
C ASP A 58 8.78 12.79 -13.96
N TYR A 59 9.49 12.63 -12.83
CA TYR A 59 9.31 11.47 -11.96
C TYR A 59 7.87 11.36 -11.46
N LEU A 60 7.27 12.49 -11.02
CA LEU A 60 5.89 12.50 -10.56
C LEU A 60 4.93 12.05 -11.68
N GLN A 61 5.11 12.51 -12.92
CA GLN A 61 4.28 12.13 -14.05
C GLN A 61 4.40 10.63 -14.36
N GLN A 62 5.62 10.09 -14.40
CA GLN A 62 5.86 8.66 -14.62
C GLN A 62 5.23 7.81 -13.52
N LEU A 63 5.38 8.24 -12.27
CA LEU A 63 4.81 7.57 -11.13
C LEU A 63 3.28 7.50 -11.27
N ARG A 64 2.61 8.62 -11.53
CA ARG A 64 1.16 8.71 -11.73
C ARG A 64 0.67 7.80 -12.86
N ALA A 65 1.39 7.76 -13.98
CA ALA A 65 1.04 6.93 -15.13
C ALA A 65 1.09 5.43 -14.80
N SER A 66 2.02 5.00 -13.95
CA SER A 66 2.19 3.58 -13.59
C SER A 66 1.22 3.05 -12.53
N MET A 67 0.58 3.92 -11.76
CA MET A 67 -0.16 3.55 -10.55
C MET A 67 -1.31 2.56 -10.78
N ARG A 68 -2.12 2.79 -11.81
CA ARG A 68 -3.28 1.93 -12.09
C ARG A 68 -2.86 0.52 -12.50
N GLU A 69 -1.83 0.40 -13.32
CA GLU A 69 -1.27 -0.88 -13.73
C GLU A 69 -0.66 -1.63 -12.55
N ARG A 70 0.08 -0.93 -11.68
CA ARG A 70 0.61 -1.51 -10.43
C ARG A 70 -0.50 -2.02 -9.52
N MET A 71 -1.58 -1.26 -9.35
CA MET A 71 -2.73 -1.70 -8.56
C MET A 71 -3.35 -2.96 -9.14
N LEU A 72 -3.65 -2.97 -10.45
CA LEU A 72 -4.23 -4.12 -11.15
C LEU A 72 -3.36 -5.38 -11.06
N ALA A 73 -2.04 -5.23 -11.15
CA ALA A 73 -1.10 -6.35 -11.05
C ALA A 73 -0.79 -6.78 -9.61
N SER A 74 -1.29 -6.05 -8.60
CA SER A 74 -0.95 -6.31 -7.21
C SER A 74 -1.83 -7.38 -6.55
N PRO A 75 -1.34 -8.06 -5.50
CA PRO A 75 -2.15 -8.94 -4.68
C PRO A 75 -3.38 -8.25 -4.05
N LEU A 76 -3.41 -6.91 -3.97
CA LEU A 76 -4.57 -6.17 -3.46
C LEU A 76 -5.80 -6.31 -4.36
N MET A 77 -5.61 -6.58 -5.66
CA MET A 77 -6.69 -6.80 -6.62
C MET A 77 -6.92 -8.28 -6.93
N ASP A 78 -6.11 -9.17 -6.37
CA ASP A 78 -6.29 -10.63 -6.51
C ASP A 78 -7.26 -11.17 -5.45
N TYR A 79 -8.54 -10.85 -5.66
CA TYR A 79 -9.62 -11.21 -4.73
C TYR A 79 -9.82 -12.73 -4.62
N VAL A 80 -9.46 -13.50 -5.64
CA VAL A 80 -9.61 -14.97 -5.63
C VAL A 80 -8.58 -15.58 -4.70
N ASN A 81 -7.29 -15.28 -4.90
CA ASN A 81 -6.25 -15.84 -4.04
C ASN A 81 -6.34 -15.28 -2.62
N PHE A 82 -6.70 -14.01 -2.45
CA PHE A 82 -6.94 -13.43 -1.13
C PHE A 82 -8.03 -14.19 -0.36
N THR A 83 -9.19 -14.41 -0.99
CA THR A 83 -10.31 -15.13 -0.36
C THR A 83 -9.93 -16.57 -0.05
N ALA A 84 -9.27 -17.28 -0.97
CA ALA A 84 -8.84 -18.66 -0.73
C ALA A 84 -7.85 -18.77 0.44
N CYS A 85 -6.90 -17.83 0.57
CA CYS A 85 -5.99 -17.77 1.72
C CYS A 85 -6.77 -17.54 3.03
N LEU A 86 -7.72 -16.60 3.01
CA LEU A 86 -8.55 -16.27 4.18
C LEU A 86 -9.40 -17.46 4.63
N GLU A 87 -10.05 -18.15 3.69
CA GLU A 87 -10.84 -19.37 3.96
C GLU A 87 -9.97 -20.49 4.56
N GLY A 88 -8.73 -20.63 4.07
CA GLY A 88 -7.76 -21.54 4.65
C GLY A 88 -7.43 -21.22 6.11
N GLU A 89 -7.23 -19.94 6.44
CA GLU A 89 -7.01 -19.51 7.82
C GLU A 89 -8.24 -19.70 8.71
N TYR A 90 -9.45 -19.41 8.19
CA TYR A 90 -10.70 -19.72 8.91
C TYR A 90 -10.86 -21.21 9.20
N ARG A 91 -10.52 -22.08 8.25
CA ARG A 91 -10.55 -23.53 8.44
C ARG A 91 -9.62 -23.96 9.57
N LYS A 92 -8.39 -23.46 9.60
CA LYS A 92 -7.40 -23.77 10.66
C LYS A 92 -7.88 -23.31 12.04
N MET A 93 -8.43 -22.10 12.13
CA MET A 93 -8.99 -21.57 13.37
C MET A 93 -10.14 -22.46 13.88
N TRP A 94 -11.03 -22.88 12.99
CA TRP A 94 -12.12 -23.79 13.31
C TRP A 94 -11.64 -25.16 13.79
N GLU A 95 -10.71 -25.78 13.05
CA GLU A 95 -10.13 -27.09 13.42
C GLU A 95 -9.39 -27.03 14.76
N THR A 96 -8.75 -25.91 15.08
CA THR A 96 -8.10 -25.70 16.38
C THR A 96 -9.12 -25.58 17.50
N TRP A 97 -10.25 -24.92 17.26
CA TRP A 97 -11.31 -24.74 18.26
C TRP A 97 -12.12 -26.02 18.53
N CYS A 98 -12.35 -26.85 17.51
CA CYS A 98 -13.09 -28.11 17.66
C CYS A 98 -12.30 -29.24 18.33
N ARG A 99 -10.98 -29.12 18.43
CA ARG A 99 -10.12 -30.06 19.16
C ARG A 99 -10.17 -29.78 20.65
#